data_AF-A0A3E2U1X3-F1
#
_entry.id   AF-A0A3E2U1X3-F1
#
_cell.length_a   1.000
_cell.length_b   1.000
_cell.length_c   1.000
_cell.angle_alpha   90.00
_cell.angle_beta   90.00
_cell.angle_gamma   90.00
#
_symmetry.space_group_name_H-M   'P 1'
#
loop_
_entity.id
_entity.type
_entity.pdbx_description
1 polymer ?
#
loop_
_entity_poly.entity_id
_entity_poly.type
_entity_poly.pdbx_seq_one_letter_code
_entity_poly.pdbx_strand_id
1 'polypeptide(L)' 'MSHTKEQIEQLWKESVRRERDLVAEYKRTHHVPSRATISTPEIEAERAEQKRLYGEYLKALADKD' A
#
# COMPACT_ATOMS: atom_id res chain seq x y z
N MET A 1 5.26 5.27 18.39
CA MET A 1 5.18 3.82 18.63
C MET A 1 5.80 3.16 17.40
N SER A 2 6.88 2.39 17.55
CA SER A 2 7.46 1.66 16.41
C SER A 2 6.73 0.32 16.28
N HIS A 3 6.25 -0.01 15.08
CA HIS A 3 5.57 -1.28 14.82
C HIS A 3 6.57 -2.45 14.85
N THR A 4 6.14 -3.64 15.27
CA THR A 4 6.92 -4.86 15.05
C THR A 4 6.92 -5.23 13.57
N LYS A 5 7.87 -6.07 13.11
CA LYS A 5 7.92 -6.51 11.71
C LYS A 5 6.61 -7.17 11.27
N GLU A 6 6.05 -8.01 12.14
CA GLU A 6 4.80 -8.71 11.88
C GLU A 6 3.63 -7.72 11.75
N GLN A 7 3.60 -6.66 12.58
CA GLN A 7 2.59 -5.61 12.47
C GLN A 7 2.75 -4.83 11.16
N ILE A 8 3.98 -4.48 10.76
CA ILE A 8 4.26 -3.78 9.50
C ILE A 8 3.80 -4.62 8.31
N GLU A 9 4.09 -5.93 8.31
CA GLU A 9 3.64 -6.83 7.25
C GLU A 9 2.12 -6.92 7.14
N GLN A 10 1.40 -6.97 8.27
CA GLN A 10 -0.07 -6.99 8.26
C GLN A 10 -0.64 -5.68 7.72
N LEU A 11 -0.13 -4.54 8.18
CA LEU A 11 -0.53 -3.21 7.70
C LEU A 11 -0.25 -3.06 6.19
N TRP A 12 0.90 -3.55 5.72
CA TRP A 12 1.26 -3.49 4.32
C TRP A 12 0.32 -4.33 3.45
N LYS A 13 0.02 -5.58 3.88
CA LYS A 13 -0.95 -6.44 3.19
C LYS A 13 -2.33 -5.79 3.11
N GLU A 14 -2.76 -5.14 4.19
CA GLU A 14 -4.05 -4.45 4.22
C GLU A 14 -4.07 -3.25 3.26
N SER A 15 -3.00 -2.45 3.24
CA SER A 15 -2.86 -1.32 2.31
C SER A 15 -2.86 -1.75 0.85
N VAL A 16 -2.14 -2.81 0.51
CA VAL A 16 -2.15 -3.40 -0.86
C VAL A 16 -3.55 -3.90 -1.23
N ARG A 17 -4.30 -4.49 -0.29
CA ARG A 17 -5.69 -4.90 -0.54
C ARG A 17 -6.56 -3.69 -0.86
N ARG A 18 -6.48 -2.63 -0.04
CA ARG A 18 -7.25 -1.39 -0.26
C ARG A 18 -6.90 -0.72 -1.58
N GLU A 19 -5.62 -0.63 -1.95
CA GLU A 19 -5.21 -0.10 -3.26
C GLU A 19 -5.85 -0.91 -4.40
N ARG A 20 -5.84 -2.24 -4.32
CA ARG A 20 -6.43 -3.11 -5.34
C ARG A 20 -7.94 -2.91 -5.47
N ASP A 21 -8.64 -2.80 -4.35
CA ASP A 21 -10.08 -2.56 -4.32
C ASP A 21 -10.42 -1.20 -4.94
N LEU A 22 -9.68 -0.14 -4.59
CA LEU A 22 -9.82 1.20 -5.18
C LEU A 22 -9.57 1.19 -6.69
N VAL A 23 -8.51 0.53 -7.15
CA VAL A 23 -8.19 0.41 -8.59
C VAL A 23 -9.28 -0.35 -9.32
N ALA A 24 -9.78 -1.45 -8.75
CA ALA A 24 -10.83 -2.26 -9.35
C ALA A 24 -12.15 -1.49 -9.45
N GLU A 25 -12.53 -0.77 -8.39
CA GLU A 25 -13.72 0.07 -8.35
C GLU A 25 -13.63 1.20 -9.39
N TYR A 26 -12.50 1.90 -9.46
CA TYR A 26 -12.30 2.97 -10.42
C TYR A 26 -12.41 2.45 -11.86
N LYS A 27 -11.75 1.32 -12.16
CA LYS A 27 -11.81 0.70 -13.50
C LYS A 27 -13.22 0.29 -13.89
N ARG A 28 -13.97 -0.32 -12.96
CA ARG A 28 -15.37 -0.72 -13.17
C ARG A 28 -16.27 0.48 -13.44
N THR A 29 -16.14 1.53 -12.63
CA THR A 29 -16.99 2.72 -12.69
C THR A 29 -16.75 3.53 -13.97
N HIS A 30 -15.49 3.64 -14.39
CA HIS A 30 -15.10 4.46 -15.54
C HIS A 30 -14.87 3.65 -16.83
N HIS A 31 -15.20 2.36 -16.84
CA HIS A 31 -15.01 1.45 -17.98
C HIS A 31 -13.57 1.47 -18.53
N VAL A 32 -12.59 1.63 -17.64
CA VAL A 32 -11.19 1.77 -18.02
C VAL A 32 -10.61 0.39 -18.36
N PRO A 33 -9.85 0.25 -19.47
CA PRO A 33 -9.20 -1.00 -19.82
C PRO A 33 -8.28 -1.53 -18.72
N SER A 34 -8.20 -2.86 -18.61
CA SER A 34 -7.43 -3.55 -17.56
C SER A 34 -5.95 -3.10 -17.47
N ARG A 35 -5.31 -2.78 -18.60
CA ARG A 35 -3.89 -2.40 -18.64
C ARG A 35 -3.60 -0.94 -18.26
N ALA A 36 -4.62 -0.11 -18.05
CA ALA A 36 -4.40 1.27 -17.68
C ALA A 36 -3.92 1.39 -16.23
N THR A 37 -2.97 2.31 -16.01
CA THR A 37 -2.57 2.75 -14.68
C THR A 37 -3.56 3.78 -14.16
N ILE A 38 -4.02 3.60 -12.92
CA ILE A 38 -4.90 4.53 -12.23
C ILE A 38 -4.10 5.23 -11.14
N SER A 39 -4.30 6.54 -11.01
CA SER A 39 -3.67 7.40 -10.02
C SER A 39 -4.71 8.41 -9.54
N THR A 40 -5.46 8.03 -8.50
CA THR A 40 -6.33 8.95 -7.75
C THR A 40 -5.64 9.30 -6.43
N PRO A 41 -6.04 10.40 -5.75
CA PRO A 41 -5.46 10.76 -4.45
C PRO A 41 -5.50 9.62 -3.42
N GLU A 42 -6.56 8.82 -3.40
CA GLU A 42 -6.74 7.69 -2.47
C GLU A 42 -5.79 6.53 -2.81
N ILE A 43 -5.62 6.22 -4.10
CA ILE A 43 -4.67 5.20 -4.57
C ILE A 43 -3.23 5.63 -4.28
N GLU A 44 -2.90 6.91 -4.52
CA GLU A 44 -1.59 7.45 -4.20
C GLU A 44 -1.33 7.50 -2.69
N ALA A 45 -2.36 7.72 -1.87
CA ALA A 45 -2.26 7.65 -0.41
C ALA A 45 -1.89 6.23 0.06
N GLU A 46 -2.53 5.19 -0.48
CA GLU A 46 -2.16 3.80 -0.15
C GLU A 46 -0.74 3.46 -0.62
N ARG A 47 -0.32 3.92 -1.82
CA ARG A 47 1.07 3.74 -2.29
C ARG A 47 2.09 4.46 -1.41
N ALA A 48 1.77 5.66 -0.95
CA ALA A 48 2.60 6.42 -0.03
C ALA A 48 2.72 5.70 1.32
N GLU A 49 1.62 5.14 1.83
CA GLU A 49 1.60 4.35 3.05
C GLU A 49 2.44 3.07 2.91
N GLN A 50 2.33 2.34 1.81
CA GLN A 50 3.18 1.18 1.52
C GLN A 50 4.67 1.55 1.53
N LYS A 51 5.03 2.69 0.93
CA LYS A 51 6.41 3.20 0.92
C LYS A 51 6.88 3.57 2.34
N ARG A 52 6.01 4.18 3.15
CA ARG A 52 6.28 4.53 4.55
C ARG A 52 6.53 3.27 5.39
N LEU A 53 5.64 2.28 5.28
CA LEU A 53 5.74 0.98 5.95
C LEU A 53 7.00 0.22 5.56
N TYR A 54 7.37 0.23 4.28
CA TYR A 54 8.63 -0.36 3.84
C TYR A 54 9.86 0.31 4.47
N GLY A 55 9.83 1.64 4.60
CA GLY A 55 10.87 2.37 5.34
C GLY A 55 10.95 1.99 6.82
N GLU A 56 9.82 1.78 7.49
CA GLU A 56 9.78 1.26 8.87
C GLU A 56 10.32 -0.16 8.97
N TYR A 57 9.97 -1.03 8.00
CA TYR A 57 10.45 -2.39 7.95
C TYR A 57 11.97 -2.46 7.84
N LEU A 58 12.57 -1.63 6.99
CA LEU A 58 14.03 -1.53 6.84
C LEU A 58 14.71 -1.05 8.12
N LYS A 59 14.11 -0.09 8.85
CA LYS A 59 14.64 0.36 10.14
C LYS A 59 14.57 -0.76 11.19
N ALA A 60 13.43 -1.45 11.29
CA ALA A 60 13.26 -2.58 12.19
C ALA A 60 14.17 -3.78 11.85
N LEU A 61 14.65 -3.87 10.60
CA LEU A 61 15.71 -4.81 10.21
C LEU A 61 17.09 -4.36 10.72
N ALA A 62 17.44 -3.09 10.53
CA ALA A 62 18.73 -2.53 10.93
C ALA A 62 18.91 -2.47 12.45
N ASP A 63 17.85 -2.19 13.22
CA ASP A 63 17.90 -2.11 14.69
C ASP A 63 18.06 -3.50 15.37
N LYS A 64 18.12 -4.59 14.59
CA LYS A 64 18.29 -5.97 15.08
C LYS A 64 19.73 -6.48 15.01
N ASP A 65 20.67 -5.67 14.51
CA ASP A 65 22.12 -5.90 14.52
C ASP A 65 22.80 -5.08 15.63
#